data_AF-A0A819R199-F1
#
_entry.id   AF-A0A819R199-F1
#
_cell.length_a   1.000
_cell.length_b   1.000
_cell.length_c   1.000
_cell.angle_alpha   90.00
_cell.angle_beta   90.00
_cell.angle_gamma   90.00
#
_symmetry.space_group_name_H-M   'P 1'
#
loop_
_entity.id
_entity.type
_entity.pdbx_description
1 polymer ?
#
loop_
_entity_poly.entity_id
_entity_poly.type
_entity_poly.pdbx_seq_one_letter_code
_entity_poly.pdbx_strand_id
1 'polypeptide(L)'
;MNAEKFLYHGCSDVAALNITQDYFNRSFAGKNGTVYGNGVYFSSMASYSHSYAVPNKHGKRCMFYARVLVGHTTSGDTTMK
;
A
#
# COMPACT_ATOMS: atom_id res chain seq x y z
N MET A 1 7.71 12.62 -17.63
CA MET A 1 7.54 11.68 -16.50
C MET A 1 6.41 10.73 -16.84
N ASN A 2 6.53 9.44 -16.52
CA ASN A 2 5.39 8.52 -16.65
C ASN A 2 4.44 8.76 -15.46
N ALA A 3 3.20 9.12 -15.75
CA ALA A 3 2.16 9.37 -14.74
C ALA A 3 1.76 8.07 -14.01
N GLU A 4 2.11 6.93 -14.57
CA GLU A 4 1.84 5.61 -14.03
C GLU A 4 3.14 4.88 -13.68
N LYS A 5 3.16 4.22 -12.52
CA LYS A 5 4.30 3.42 -12.06
C LYS A 5 3.83 2.06 -11.59
N PHE A 6 4.65 1.04 -11.83
CA PHE A 6 4.50 -0.25 -11.17
C PHE A 6 5.06 -0.15 -9.75
N LEU A 7 4.23 -0.44 -8.75
CA LEU A 7 4.59 -0.34 -7.34
C LEU A 7 4.07 -1.55 -6.56
N TYR A 8 4.62 -1.73 -5.36
CA TYR A 8 4.34 -2.83 -4.45
C TYR A 8 3.52 -2.35 -3.25
N HIS A 9 2.62 -3.21 -2.77
CA HIS A 9 1.86 -3.01 -1.53
C HIS A 9 1.81 -4.33 -0.75
N GLY A 10 2.57 -4.40 0.35
CA GLY A 10 2.53 -5.54 1.28
C GLY A 10 1.41 -5.36 2.31
N CYS A 11 0.67 -6.42 2.58
CA CYS A 11 -0.44 -6.41 3.53
C CYS A 11 -0.68 -7.79 4.17
N SER A 12 -1.52 -7.84 5.21
CA SER A 12 -2.03 -9.11 5.76
C SER A 12 -2.98 -9.81 4.78
N ASP A 13 -3.19 -11.11 4.93
CA ASP A 13 -4.14 -11.89 4.13
C ASP A 13 -5.59 -11.38 4.23
N VAL A 14 -6.05 -10.95 5.42
CA VAL A 14 -7.37 -10.32 5.61
C VAL A 14 -7.50 -9.05 4.78
N ALA A 15 -6.49 -8.17 4.82
CA ALA A 15 -6.47 -6.96 4.01
C ALA A 15 -6.41 -7.28 2.51
N ALA A 16 -5.68 -8.32 2.10
CA ALA A 16 -5.63 -8.73 0.70
C ALA A 16 -6.99 -9.22 0.18
N LEU A 17 -7.76 -9.93 0.99
CA LEU A 17 -9.14 -10.33 0.66
C LEU A 17 -10.02 -9.09 0.48
N ASN A 18 -9.99 -8.15 1.43
CA ASN A 18 -10.77 -6.91 1.35
C ASN A 18 -10.39 -6.08 0.11
N ILE A 19 -9.09 -5.91 -0.19
CA ILE A 19 -8.63 -5.19 -1.38
C ILE A 19 -9.09 -5.87 -2.67
N THR A 20 -9.15 -7.20 -2.69
CA THR A 20 -9.60 -7.95 -3.88
C THR A 20 -11.10 -7.80 -4.11
N GLN A 21 -11.89 -7.64 -3.05
CA GLN A 21 -13.35 -7.47 -3.12
C GLN A 21 -13.76 -6.00 -3.35
N ASP A 22 -13.13 -5.08 -2.63
CA ASP A 22 -13.55 -3.67 -2.50
C ASP A 22 -12.53 -2.67 -3.06
N TYR A 23 -11.51 -3.14 -3.78
CA TYR A 23 -10.40 -2.35 -4.30
C TYR A 23 -9.54 -1.69 -3.20
N PHE A 24 -8.52 -0.93 -3.59
CA PHE A 24 -7.74 -0.14 -2.63
C PHE A 24 -8.59 1.00 -2.07
N ASN A 25 -8.89 0.97 -0.77
CA ASN A 25 -9.69 1.99 -0.11
C ASN A 25 -8.95 2.56 1.12
N ARG A 26 -8.77 3.88 1.14
CA ARG A 26 -8.09 4.60 2.24
C ARG A 26 -8.80 4.46 3.57
N SER A 27 -10.11 4.17 3.59
CA SER A 27 -10.85 3.91 4.84
C SER A 27 -10.34 2.66 5.58
N PHE A 28 -9.63 1.76 4.90
CA PHE A 28 -8.93 0.63 5.50
C PHE A 28 -7.43 0.89 5.70
N ALA A 29 -6.92 2.04 5.26
CA ALA A 29 -5.55 2.46 5.51
C ALA A 29 -5.42 3.05 6.92
N GLY A 30 -4.21 3.03 7.48
CA GLY A 30 -3.93 3.60 8.80
C GLY A 30 -3.22 2.66 9.78
N LYS A 31 -3.07 1.37 9.47
CA LYS A 31 -2.22 0.48 10.28
C LYS A 31 -0.71 0.70 10.07
N ASN A 32 -0.31 1.29 8.94
CA ASN A 32 1.08 1.31 8.48
C ASN A 32 1.72 2.72 8.50
N GLY A 33 1.22 3.62 9.35
CA GLY A 33 1.73 4.98 9.52
C GLY A 33 1.05 6.00 8.60
N THR A 34 0.81 7.20 9.14
CA THR A 34 0.17 8.33 8.45
C THR A 34 1.15 9.48 8.21
N VAL A 35 2.46 9.17 8.16
CA VAL A 35 3.55 10.17 8.13
C VAL A 35 3.43 11.11 6.93
N TYR A 36 2.91 10.60 5.81
CA TYR A 36 2.73 11.35 4.57
C TYR A 36 1.25 11.57 4.20
N GLY A 37 0.35 11.49 5.18
CA GLY A 37 -1.09 11.71 5.02
C GLY A 37 -1.95 10.45 5.20
N ASN A 38 -3.26 10.61 5.09
CA ASN A 38 -4.20 9.48 5.16
C ASN A 38 -4.44 8.86 3.78
N GLY A 39 -3.71 7.78 3.47
CA GLY A 39 -3.83 7.13 2.18
C GLY A 39 -3.34 5.69 2.16
N VAL A 40 -3.48 5.06 0.99
CA VAL A 40 -2.91 3.74 0.72
C VAL A 40 -1.47 3.92 0.26
N TYR A 41 -0.54 3.26 0.95
CA TYR A 41 0.89 3.40 0.70
C TYR A 41 1.40 2.34 -0.27
N PHE A 42 2.22 2.78 -1.22
CA PHE A 42 2.91 1.92 -2.17
C PHE A 42 4.41 2.20 -2.11
N SER A 43 5.23 1.24 -2.52
CA SER A 43 6.68 1.40 -2.62
C SER A 43 7.21 0.92 -3.95
N SER A 44 8.27 1.57 -4.46
CA SER A 44 9.03 1.07 -5.61
C SER A 44 9.90 -0.15 -5.26
N MET A 45 10.10 -0.43 -3.98
CA MET A 45 10.93 -1.54 -3.51
C MET A 45 10.06 -2.65 -2.90
N ALA A 46 10.13 -3.85 -3.48
CA ALA A 46 9.45 -5.02 -2.93
C ALA A 46 9.92 -5.35 -1.51
N SER A 47 11.22 -5.18 -1.23
CA SER A 47 11.79 -5.39 0.12
C SER A 47 11.20 -4.47 1.18
N TYR A 48 10.92 -3.21 0.84
CA TYR A 48 10.23 -2.29 1.74
C TYR A 48 8.78 -2.69 1.94
N SER A 49 8.08 -3.09 0.89
CA SER A 49 6.70 -3.60 1.02
C SER A 49 6.64 -4.91 1.82
N HIS A 50 7.69 -5.73 1.77
CA HIS A 50 7.74 -7.00 2.49
C HIS A 50 7.64 -6.85 4.00
N SER A 51 8.14 -5.74 4.58
CA SER A 51 8.00 -5.48 6.02
C SER A 51 6.54 -5.29 6.46
N TYR A 52 5.66 -4.92 5.54
CA TYR A 52 4.20 -4.77 5.76
C TYR A 52 3.39 -6.01 5.35
N ALA A 53 4.01 -6.95 4.63
CA ALA A 53 3.40 -8.23 4.26
C ALA A 53 3.43 -9.21 5.44
N VAL A 54 2.61 -8.95 6.46
CA VAL A 54 2.57 -9.74 7.71
C VAL A 54 2.23 -11.20 7.40
N PRO A 55 3.03 -12.17 7.90
CA PRO A 55 2.77 -13.59 7.65
C PRO A 55 1.54 -14.06 8.41
N ASN A 56 0.71 -14.87 7.77
CA ASN A 56 -0.42 -15.51 8.44
C ASN A 56 0.02 -16.73 9.26
N LYS A 57 -0.96 -17.44 9.85
CA LYS A 57 -0.72 -18.64 10.68
C LYS A 57 0.04 -19.78 9.98
N HIS A 58 0.12 -19.75 8.64
CA HIS A 58 0.85 -20.72 7.82
C HIS A 58 2.19 -20.17 7.29
N GLY A 59 2.62 -19.00 7.76
CA GLY A 59 3.84 -18.34 7.29
C GLY A 59 3.73 -17.69 5.90
N LYS A 60 2.53 -17.68 5.29
CA LYS A 60 2.31 -17.08 3.96
C LYS A 60 2.14 -15.57 4.09
N ARG A 61 2.68 -14.82 3.12
CA ARG A 61 2.65 -13.35 3.07
C ARG A 61 1.96 -12.89 1.79
N CYS A 62 1.29 -11.74 1.84
CA CYS A 62 0.55 -11.18 0.71
C CYS A 62 1.16 -9.85 0.23
N MET A 63 1.31 -9.71 -1.08
CA MET A 63 1.81 -8.50 -1.72
C MET A 63 1.12 -8.29 -3.07
N PHE A 64 0.66 -7.07 -3.32
CA PHE A 64 0.20 -6.65 -4.63
C PHE A 64 1.35 -6.02 -5.42
N TYR A 65 1.37 -6.29 -6.73
CA TYR A 65 2.14 -5.57 -7.73
C TYR A 65 1.14 -4.88 -8.66
N ALA A 66 1.08 -3.55 -8.59
CA ALA A 66 0.01 -2.77 -9.19
C ALA A 66 0.56 -1.64 -10.05
N ARG A 67 -0.20 -1.30 -11.11
CA ARG A 67 -0.03 -0.04 -11.84
C ARG A 67 -0.74 1.06 -11.06
N VAL A 68 -0.01 2.09 -10.65
CA VAL A 68 -0.51 3.19 -9.81
C VAL A 68 -0.35 4.50 -10.57
N LEU A 69 -1.46 5.24 -10.71
CA LEU A 69 -1.46 6.61 -11.24
C LEU A 69 -0.90 7.55 -10.17
N VAL A 70 0.39 7.88 -10.27
CA VAL A 70 1.10 8.76 -9.33
C VAL A 70 1.03 10.23 -9.71
N GLY A 71 0.84 10.54 -10.99
CA GLY A 71 0.76 11.91 -11.49
C GLY A 71 1.96 12.79 -11.06
N HIS A 72 1.68 14.04 -10.72
CA HIS A 72 2.63 14.94 -10.08
C HIS A 72 2.60 14.75 -8.57
N THR A 73 3.77 14.59 -7.97
CA THR A 73 3.92 14.29 -6.54
C THR A 73 4.53 15.47 -5.80
N THR A 74 4.14 15.64 -4.54
CA THR A 74 4.79 16.52 -3.55
C THR A 74 5.05 15.74 -2.27
N SER A 75 5.86 16.29 -1.36
CA SER A 75 6.02 15.74 -0.03
C SER A 75 4.70 15.80 0.73
N GLY A 76 4.24 14.65 1.24
CA GLY A 76 3.10 14.59 2.14
C GLY A 76 3.47 14.91 3.59
N ASP A 77 2.47 15.14 4.43
CA ASP A 77 2.62 15.29 5.88
C ASP A 77 1.41 14.71 6.63
N THR A 78 1.51 14.62 7.95
CA THR A 78 0.51 13.98 8.82
C THR A 78 -0.85 14.69 8.87
N THR A 79 -0.92 15.94 8.42
CA THR A 79 -2.16 16.75 8.40
C THR A 79 -2.99 16.55 7.13
N MET A 80 -2.40 15.96 6.08
CA MET A 80 -3.08 15.71 4.81
C MET A 80 -4.10 14.57 4.92
N LYS A 81 -5.32 14.79 4.40
CA LYS A 81 -6.46 13.86 4.48
C LYS A 81 -6.92 13.32 3.14
#